data_AF-A0A7J7WQP0-F1
#
_entry.id   AF-A0A7J7WQP0-F1
#
_cell.length_a   1.000
_cell.length_b   1.000
_cell.length_c   1.000
_cell.angle_alpha   90.00
_cell.angle_beta   90.00
_cell.angle_gamma   90.00
#
_symmetry.space_group_name_H-M   'P 1'
#
loop_
_entity.id
_entity.type
_entity.pdbx_description
1 polymer ?
#
loop_
_entity_poly.entity_id
_entity_poly.type
_entity_poly.pdbx_seq_one_letter_code
_entity_poly.pdbx_strand_id
1 'polypeptide(L)'
;MRSVSYVQRVALEFSGSLFPHAICLGDVDNDTLNELVVGDTSGKLSVYKNDDSRPWLTCSCQGMLTCVGVGDVCNKGKNLVVAVSAEGWFHLCDLTPAKALDASGHHETLVGEEQRPVFKQHIPANTKMEMGVASW
;
A
#
# COMPACT_ATOMS: atom_id res chain seq x y z
N MET A 1 1.39 4.74 35.17
CA MET A 1 0.63 3.98 34.15
C MET A 1 -0.08 5.00 33.27
N ARG A 2 0.38 5.23 32.03
CA ARG A 2 -0.34 6.12 31.10
C ARG A 2 -1.44 5.27 30.45
N SER A 3 -2.69 5.50 30.85
CA SER A 3 -3.85 4.92 30.18
C SER A 3 -4.01 5.63 28.83
N VAL A 4 -4.01 4.87 27.75
CA VAL A 4 -4.43 5.35 26.44
C VAL A 4 -5.92 5.05 26.32
N SER A 5 -6.74 6.10 26.16
CA SER A 5 -8.18 5.99 25.94
C SER A 5 -8.43 5.89 24.43
N TYR A 6 -8.93 4.74 23.97
CA TYR A 6 -9.35 4.54 22.59
C TYR A 6 -10.82 4.94 22.44
N VAL A 7 -11.10 6.24 22.29
CA VAL A 7 -12.47 6.74 22.04
C VAL A 7 -12.93 6.39 20.62
N GLN A 8 -11.99 6.28 19.67
CA GLN A 8 -12.26 5.90 18.28
C GLN A 8 -11.14 4.97 17.79
N ARG A 9 -11.52 3.78 17.31
CA ARG A 9 -10.60 2.75 16.82
C ARG A 9 -11.19 2.10 15.57
N VAL A 10 -10.32 1.79 14.61
CA VAL A 10 -10.63 0.94 13.47
C VAL A 10 -9.92 -0.40 13.69
N ALA A 11 -10.63 -1.50 13.47
CA ALA A 11 -10.09 -2.85 13.53
C ALA A 11 -10.11 -3.45 12.12
N LEU A 12 -8.92 -3.73 11.59
CA LEU A 12 -8.77 -4.22 10.22
C LEU A 12 -8.74 -5.75 10.21
N GLU A 13 -9.43 -6.34 9.24
CA GLU A 13 -9.30 -7.75 8.87
C GLU A 13 -7.98 -7.92 8.11
N PHE A 14 -6.91 -8.15 8.87
CA PHE A 14 -5.59 -8.49 8.34
C PHE A 14 -5.23 -9.92 8.70
N SER A 15 -4.85 -10.70 7.69
CA SER A 15 -4.30 -12.04 7.86
C SER A 15 -2.87 -12.06 7.33
N GLY A 16 -1.94 -12.56 8.13
CA GLY A 16 -0.53 -12.64 7.76
C GLY A 16 0.40 -12.14 8.85
N SER A 17 1.66 -11.96 8.49
CA SER A 17 2.70 -11.36 9.32
C SER A 17 3.33 -10.21 8.53
N LEU A 18 3.78 -9.17 9.23
CA LEU A 18 4.40 -8.00 8.61
C LEU A 18 5.70 -7.64 9.33
N PHE A 19 6.59 -6.98 8.61
CA PHE A 19 7.77 -6.34 9.21
C PHE A 19 7.41 -4.94 9.72
N PRO A 20 8.08 -4.40 10.74
CA PRO A 20 7.77 -3.08 11.30
C PRO A 20 7.76 -1.92 10.29
N HIS A 21 8.52 -2.04 9.19
CA HIS A 21 8.59 -1.02 8.12
C HIS A 21 7.70 -1.35 6.90
N ALA A 22 6.96 -2.46 6.94
CA ALA A 22 6.00 -2.84 5.91
C ALA A 22 4.61 -2.23 6.16
N ILE A 23 4.56 -1.07 6.83
CA ILE A 23 3.35 -0.29 7.08
C ILE A 23 3.62 1.19 6.75
N CYS A 24 2.71 1.83 6.04
CA CYS A 24 2.81 3.24 5.67
C CYS A 24 1.43 3.90 5.60
N LEU A 25 1.36 5.19 5.91
CA LEU A 25 0.22 6.05 5.61
C LEU A 25 0.61 6.99 4.47
N GLY A 26 -0.24 7.09 3.46
CA GLY A 26 -0.02 8.03 2.35
C GLY A 26 -1.17 8.00 1.35
N ASP A 27 -1.24 9.04 0.53
CA ASP A 27 -2.28 9.23 -0.50
C ASP A 27 -1.99 8.32 -1.70
N VAL A 28 -2.62 7.15 -1.73
CA VAL A 28 -2.40 6.08 -2.71
C VAL A 28 -3.19 6.34 -3.99
N ASP A 29 -4.39 6.88 -3.88
CA ASP A 29 -5.29 7.12 -5.02
C ASP A 29 -5.31 8.56 -5.52
N ASN A 30 -4.46 9.42 -4.95
CA ASN A 30 -4.24 10.81 -5.33
C ASN A 30 -5.49 11.68 -5.10
N ASP A 31 -6.25 11.41 -4.04
CA ASP A 31 -7.45 12.16 -3.65
C ASP A 31 -7.19 13.17 -2.52
N THR A 32 -5.92 13.34 -2.11
CA THR A 32 -5.43 14.20 -1.02
C THR A 32 -5.68 13.68 0.40
N LEU A 33 -6.27 12.50 0.56
CA LEU A 33 -6.41 11.81 1.84
C LEU A 33 -5.42 10.66 1.91
N ASN A 34 -5.05 10.26 3.14
CA ASN A 34 -4.10 9.16 3.32
C ASN A 34 -4.83 7.83 3.51
N GLU A 35 -4.38 6.80 2.79
CA GLU A 35 -4.72 5.41 3.02
C GLU A 35 -3.65 4.70 3.85
N LEU A 36 -4.05 3.58 4.47
CA LEU A 36 -3.11 2.69 5.13
C LEU A 36 -2.65 1.60 4.15
N VAL A 37 -1.35 1.52 3.95
CA VAL A 37 -0.70 0.48 3.13
C VAL A 37 0.03 -0.50 4.03
N VAL A 38 -0.24 -1.78 3.84
CA VAL A 38 0.37 -2.88 4.60
C VAL A 38 0.93 -3.92 3.64
N GLY A 39 2.23 -4.20 3.74
CA GLY A 39 2.87 -5.32 3.08
C GLY A 39 3.07 -6.49 4.04
N ASP A 40 2.81 -7.71 3.58
CA ASP A 40 2.98 -8.91 4.38
C ASP A 40 4.16 -9.80 3.92
N THR A 41 4.46 -10.82 4.72
CA THR A 41 5.50 -11.82 4.45
C THR A 41 5.13 -12.78 3.32
N SER A 42 3.90 -12.78 2.79
CA SER A 42 3.53 -13.58 1.63
C SER A 42 3.81 -12.88 0.30
N GLY A 43 4.15 -11.58 0.34
CA GLY A 43 4.30 -10.75 -0.84
C GLY A 43 3.02 -9.98 -1.20
N LYS A 44 1.98 -10.05 -0.37
CA LYS A 44 0.73 -9.34 -0.60
C LYS A 44 0.81 -7.94 0.02
N LEU A 45 0.53 -6.95 -0.81
CA LEU A 45 0.34 -5.57 -0.41
C LEU A 45 -1.17 -5.29 -0.35
N SER A 46 -1.65 -4.75 0.77
CA SER A 46 -3.05 -4.44 1.04
C SER A 46 -3.20 -2.97 1.37
N VAL A 47 -4.19 -2.31 0.76
CA VAL A 47 -4.52 -0.89 0.98
C VAL A 47 -5.88 -0.84 1.67
N TYR A 48 -5.95 -0.16 2.81
CA TYR A 48 -7.18 0.09 3.56
C TYR A 48 -7.52 1.58 3.48
N LYS A 49 -8.79 1.87 3.21
CA LYS A 49 -9.30 3.23 3.00
C LYS A 49 -10.49 3.47 3.93
N ASN A 50 -10.54 4.65 4.54
CA ASN A 50 -11.54 5.03 5.55
C ASN A 50 -11.55 4.04 6.75
N ASP A 51 -12.73 3.82 7.33
CA ASP A 51 -12.95 2.92 8.47
C ASP A 51 -13.33 1.48 8.05
N ASP A 52 -13.16 1.13 6.76
CA ASP A 52 -13.47 -0.22 6.28
C ASP A 52 -12.47 -1.24 6.84
N SER A 53 -12.97 -2.34 7.40
CA SER A 53 -12.13 -3.39 7.94
C SER A 53 -11.44 -4.20 6.86
N ARG A 54 -11.96 -4.20 5.63
CA ARG A 54 -11.42 -4.98 4.51
C ARG A 54 -10.49 -4.15 3.65
N PRO A 55 -9.49 -4.78 3.02
CA PRO A 55 -8.64 -4.08 2.07
C PRO A 55 -9.48 -3.60 0.89
N TRP A 56 -9.36 -2.31 0.60
CA TRP A 56 -9.95 -1.68 -0.57
C TRP A 56 -9.28 -2.16 -1.86
N LEU A 57 -7.96 -2.36 -1.81
CA LEU A 57 -7.18 -2.86 -2.94
C LEU A 57 -6.07 -3.80 -2.45
N THR A 58 -5.71 -4.77 -3.29
CA THR A 58 -4.57 -5.65 -3.04
C THR A 58 -3.68 -5.77 -4.26
N CYS A 59 -2.37 -5.87 -4.04
CA CYS A 59 -1.36 -6.05 -5.08
C CYS A 59 -0.38 -7.18 -4.70
N SER A 60 -0.12 -8.09 -5.62
CA SER A 60 0.85 -9.17 -5.41
C SER A 60 2.24 -8.75 -5.88
N CYS A 61 3.19 -8.75 -4.95
CA CYS A 61 4.60 -8.51 -5.18
C CYS A 61 5.40 -9.81 -5.06
N GLN A 62 6.60 -9.86 -5.65
CA GLN A 62 7.46 -11.03 -5.48
C GLN A 62 8.21 -10.97 -4.14
N GLY A 63 8.01 -11.99 -3.31
CA GLY A 63 8.79 -12.22 -2.11
C GLY A 63 8.32 -11.43 -0.88
N MET A 64 8.95 -11.65 0.26
CA MET A 64 8.49 -11.14 1.56
C MET A 64 8.66 -9.61 1.64
N LEU A 65 7.57 -8.84 1.82
CA LEU A 65 7.65 -7.38 1.85
C LEU A 65 8.21 -6.87 3.18
N THR A 66 9.39 -6.26 3.13
CA THR A 66 10.12 -5.77 4.31
C THR A 66 9.94 -4.27 4.56
N CYS A 67 9.67 -3.51 3.50
CA CYS A 67 9.49 -2.07 3.54
C CYS A 67 8.44 -1.65 2.51
N VAL A 68 7.58 -0.72 2.88
CA VAL A 68 6.62 -0.08 1.97
C VAL A 68 6.62 1.43 2.18
N GLY A 69 6.22 2.17 1.15
CA GLY A 69 5.88 3.58 1.31
C GLY A 69 5.23 4.18 0.09
N VAL A 70 4.77 5.42 0.24
CA VAL A 70 3.91 6.10 -0.74
C VAL A 70 4.49 7.48 -1.02
N GLY A 71 4.55 7.87 -2.29
CA GLY A 71 4.93 9.23 -2.68
C GLY A 71 5.13 9.41 -4.18
N ASP A 72 5.38 10.64 -4.60
CA ASP A 72 5.64 11.01 -5.99
C ASP A 72 7.06 10.64 -6.43
N VAL A 73 7.32 9.34 -6.56
CA VAL A 73 8.64 8.78 -6.90
C VAL A 73 9.16 9.29 -8.25
N CYS A 74 8.25 9.60 -9.18
CA CYS A 74 8.60 10.02 -10.53
C CYS A 74 8.62 11.54 -10.73
N ASN A 75 8.32 12.34 -9.69
CA ASN A 75 8.12 13.79 -9.78
C ASN A 75 7.10 14.20 -10.88
N LYS A 76 5.98 13.48 -10.96
CA LYS A 76 4.90 13.69 -11.93
C LYS A 76 3.61 14.21 -11.31
N GLY A 77 3.64 14.59 -10.03
CA GLY A 77 2.45 14.93 -9.25
C GLY A 77 1.53 13.73 -9.03
N LYS A 78 2.06 12.50 -9.10
CA LYS A 78 1.30 11.27 -8.89
C LYS A 78 2.05 10.36 -7.93
N ASN A 79 1.44 10.08 -6.80
CA ASN A 79 1.93 9.14 -5.81
C ASN A 79 1.85 7.70 -6.34
N LEU A 80 2.90 6.95 -6.03
CA LEU A 80 3.01 5.52 -6.29
C LEU A 80 3.38 4.80 -5.00
N VAL A 81 3.01 3.54 -4.90
CA VAL A 81 3.43 2.69 -3.79
C VAL A 81 4.73 2.01 -4.15
N VAL A 82 5.72 2.13 -3.28
CA VAL A 82 6.99 1.42 -3.37
C VAL A 82 6.97 0.27 -2.38
N ALA A 83 7.37 -0.93 -2.81
CA ALA A 83 7.50 -2.09 -1.95
C ALA A 83 8.82 -2.82 -2.20
N VAL A 84 9.52 -3.20 -1.13
CA VAL A 84 10.83 -3.86 -1.20
C VAL A 84 10.77 -5.20 -0.51
N SER A 85 11.26 -6.23 -1.19
CA SER A 85 11.25 -7.61 -0.70
C SER A 85 12.59 -8.00 -0.06
N ALA A 86 12.56 -8.99 0.84
CA ALA A 86 13.75 -9.55 1.49
C ALA A 86 14.72 -10.22 0.49
N GLU A 87 14.21 -10.62 -0.67
CA GLU A 87 14.93 -11.26 -1.77
C GLU A 87 15.56 -10.25 -2.73
N GLY A 88 15.50 -8.95 -2.41
CA GLY A 88 16.12 -7.91 -3.22
C GLY A 88 15.26 -7.50 -4.42
N TRP A 89 13.94 -7.64 -4.34
CA TRP A 89 13.04 -7.06 -5.35
C TRP A 89 12.54 -5.70 -4.92
N PHE A 90 12.67 -4.73 -5.82
CA PHE A 90 12.03 -3.43 -5.77
C PHE A 90 10.79 -3.44 -6.66
N HIS A 91 9.66 -3.01 -6.13
CA HIS A 91 8.38 -2.91 -6.82
C HIS A 91 7.87 -1.48 -6.76
N LEU A 92 7.39 -0.98 -7.90
CA LEU A 92 6.62 0.25 -8.01
C LEU A 92 5.19 -0.16 -8.41
N CYS A 93 4.20 0.24 -7.64
CA CYS A 93 2.80 -0.10 -7.86
C CYS A 93 2.01 1.19 -8.10
N ASP A 94 1.35 1.26 -9.25
CA ASP A 94 0.32 2.26 -9.51
C ASP A 94 -1.01 1.65 -9.07
N LEU A 95 -1.51 2.12 -7.94
CA LEU A 95 -2.70 1.59 -7.29
C LEU A 95 -3.89 2.55 -7.40
N THR A 96 -3.79 3.57 -8.24
CA THR A 96 -4.95 4.40 -8.57
C THR A 96 -5.97 3.52 -9.30
N PRO A 97 -7.21 3.37 -8.79
CA PRO A 97 -8.23 2.64 -9.51
C PRO A 97 -8.42 3.28 -10.88
N ALA A 98 -8.52 2.46 -11.93
CA ALA A 98 -8.96 2.98 -13.22
C ALA A 98 -10.31 3.66 -12.98
N LYS A 99 -10.41 4.98 -13.23
CA LYS A 99 -11.73 5.63 -13.31
C LYS A 99 -12.53 4.84 -14.32
N ALA A 100 -13.54 4.11 -13.85
CA ALA A 100 -14.53 3.52 -14.73
C ALA A 100 -15.10 4.68 -15.55
N LEU A 101 -14.75 4.74 -16.83
CA LEU A 101 -15.38 5.64 -17.79
C LEU A 101 -16.87 5.34 -17.78
N ASP A 102 -17.67 6.40 -17.65
CA ASP A 102 -19.09 6.40 -17.37
C ASP A 102 -19.92 5.40 -18.20
N ALA A 103 -20.72 4.56 -17.52
CA ALA A 103 -22.00 4.07 -18.04
C ALA A 103 -22.85 3.42 -16.93
N SER A 104 -23.93 4.11 -16.54
CA SER A 104 -25.23 3.58 -16.13
C SER A 104 -25.31 2.29 -15.29
N GLY A 105 -25.71 2.46 -14.02
CA GLY A 105 -26.61 1.54 -13.31
C GLY A 105 -26.03 0.19 -12.88
N HIS A 106 -26.40 -0.21 -11.67
CA HIS A 106 -26.06 -1.46 -10.98
C HIS A 106 -24.79 -1.42 -10.12
N HIS A 107 -25.06 -1.32 -8.82
CA HIS A 107 -24.16 -1.58 -7.71
C HIS A 107 -23.63 -3.00 -7.82
N GLU A 108 -22.40 -3.15 -8.29
CA GLU A 108 -21.58 -4.33 -8.04
C GLU A 108 -20.22 -3.84 -7.51
N THR A 109 -20.04 -4.04 -6.21
CA THR A 109 -18.75 -3.98 -5.53
C THR A 109 -17.74 -4.78 -6.36
N LEU A 110 -16.81 -4.08 -7.02
CA LEU A 110 -15.71 -4.72 -7.74
C LEU A 110 -14.75 -5.35 -6.72
N VAL A 111 -15.14 -6.54 -6.29
CA VAL A 111 -14.30 -7.46 -5.52
C VAL A 111 -13.19 -7.94 -6.47
N GLY A 112 -11.95 -7.53 -6.20
CA GLY A 112 -10.81 -8.42 -6.41
C GLY A 112 -10.06 -8.35 -7.74
N GLU A 113 -9.86 -7.17 -8.34
CA GLU A 113 -8.76 -7.05 -9.32
C GLU A 113 -7.43 -6.95 -8.56
N GLU A 114 -6.76 -8.10 -8.43
CA GLU A 114 -5.40 -8.19 -7.91
C GLU A 114 -4.45 -7.38 -8.81
N GLN A 115 -4.01 -6.23 -8.31
CA GLN A 115 -3.10 -5.37 -9.05
C GLN A 115 -1.70 -5.98 -9.10
N ARG A 116 -0.96 -5.65 -10.16
CA ARG A 116 0.45 -6.02 -10.27
C ARG A 116 1.32 -4.77 -10.27
N PRO A 117 2.57 -4.87 -9.79
CA PRO A 117 3.52 -3.78 -9.89
C PRO A 117 3.68 -3.33 -11.35
N VAL A 118 3.66 -2.01 -11.57
CA VAL A 118 3.91 -1.40 -12.89
C VAL A 118 5.38 -1.42 -13.26
N PHE A 119 6.26 -1.47 -12.27
CA PHE A 119 7.69 -1.63 -12.46
C PHE A 119 8.27 -2.55 -11.39
N LYS A 120 9.28 -3.32 -11.80
CA LYS A 120 9.99 -4.22 -10.91
C LYS A 120 11.45 -4.32 -11.31
N GLN A 121 12.33 -4.29 -10.32
CA GLN A 121 13.76 -4.41 -10.53
C GLN A 121 14.41 -5.21 -9.40
N HIS A 122 15.39 -6.04 -9.74
CA HIS A 122 16.25 -6.66 -8.74
C HIS A 122 17.30 -5.64 -8.31
N ILE A 123 17.34 -5.33 -7.02
CA ILE A 123 18.32 -4.41 -6.43
C ILE A 123 19.59 -5.17 -6.03
N PRO A 124 20.76 -4.52 -6.05
CA PRO A 124 21.99 -5.13 -5.57
C PRO A 124 21.92 -5.52 -4.09
N ALA A 125 22.73 -6.50 -3.70
CA ALA A 125 22.89 -6.87 -2.30
C ALA A 125 23.32 -5.67 -1.43
N ASN A 126 22.95 -5.69 -0.15
CA ASN A 126 23.24 -4.65 0.86
C ASN A 126 22.61 -3.27 0.59
N THR A 127 21.60 -3.18 -0.27
CA THR A 127 20.80 -1.96 -0.42
C THR A 127 20.08 -1.66 0.89
N LYS A 128 20.41 -0.56 1.56
CA LYS A 128 19.66 -0.04 2.71
C LYS A 128 18.57 0.89 2.19
N MET A 129 17.31 0.55 2.47
CA MET A 129 16.16 1.40 2.20
C MET A 129 15.69 2.01 3.51
N GLU A 130 15.41 3.30 3.49
CA GLU A 130 14.77 4.02 4.59
C GLU A 130 13.70 4.90 3.98
N MET A 131 12.44 4.60 4.27
CA MET A 131 11.33 5.47 3.88
C MET A 131 10.94 6.33 5.07
N GLY A 132 11.41 7.57 5.04
CA GLY A 132 11.02 8.59 6.01
C GLY A 132 9.69 9.23 5.62
N VAL A 133 8.92 9.66 6.62
CA VAL A 133 7.78 10.55 6.41
C VAL A 133 8.35 11.95 6.13
N ALA A 134 8.47 12.32 4.85
CA ALA A 134 8.84 13.68 4.49
C ALA A 134 7.65 14.60 4.82
N SER A 135 7.76 15.34 5.91
CA SER A 135 6.86 16.46 6.21
C SER A 135 7.32 17.64 5.36
N TRP A 136 6.49 18.11 4.42
CA TRP A 136 6.69 19.41 3.79
C TRP A 136 5.94 20.49 4.54
#